data_AF-A0A3C1FXW5-F1
#
_entry.id   AF-A0A3C1FXW5-F1
#
_cell.length_a   1.000
_cell.length_b   1.000
_cell.length_c   1.000
_cell.angle_alpha   90.00
_cell.angle_beta   90.00
_cell.angle_gamma   90.00
#
_symmetry.space_group_name_H-M   'P 1'
#
loop_
_entity.id
_entity.type
_entity.pdbx_description
1 polymer ?
#
loop_
_entity_poly.entity_id
_entity_poly.type
_entity_poly.pdbx_seq_one_letter_code
_entity_poly.pdbx_strand_id
1 'polypeptide(L)'
;KVMKPALVERKKGCCYNGGVDRATEKKLSAIEAKIEAIRKQLQNTGEMRPGSLTKQYKNPKEKTGAFYQLSYTYKMKSKTEYVRPHLADEVKRQTQNFKKFKKLVDSWIDLALEHAKLKMDFAKKNADS
;
A
#
# COMPACT_ATOMS: atom_id res chain seq x y z
N LYS A 1 -10.48 -5.50 30.45
CA LYS A 1 -10.65 -4.03 30.58
C LYS A 1 -10.25 -3.40 29.25
N VAL A 2 -11.17 -3.33 28.29
CA VAL A 2 -10.88 -2.79 26.95
C VAL A 2 -11.00 -1.28 27.02
N MET A 3 -9.89 -0.59 26.80
CA MET A 3 -9.81 0.86 26.82
C MET A 3 -10.44 1.39 25.53
N LYS A 4 -11.60 2.05 25.65
CA LYS A 4 -12.25 2.78 24.54
C LYS A 4 -11.38 3.98 24.17
N PRO A 5 -11.05 4.22 22.89
CA PRO A 5 -10.40 5.47 22.51
C PRO A 5 -11.40 6.62 22.62
N ALA A 6 -10.91 7.72 23.20
CA ALA A 6 -11.65 8.92 23.53
C ALA A 6 -12.39 9.49 22.30
N LEU A 7 -13.66 9.81 22.52
CA LEU A 7 -14.45 10.69 21.68
C LEU A 7 -13.69 12.01 21.51
N VAL A 8 -13.28 12.31 20.27
CA VAL A 8 -12.83 13.64 19.90
C VAL A 8 -14.02 14.58 20.10
N GLU A 9 -13.88 15.46 21.08
CA GLU A 9 -14.88 16.48 21.42
C GLU A 9 -15.14 17.39 20.22
N ARG A 10 -16.38 17.36 19.74
CA ARG A 10 -16.92 18.35 18.81
C ARG A 10 -17.06 19.68 19.55
N LYS A 11 -16.00 20.49 19.56
CA LYS A 11 -16.10 21.91 19.93
C LYS A 11 -16.93 22.64 18.86
N LYS A 12 -18.22 22.85 19.15
CA LYS A 12 -19.04 23.89 18.53
C LYS A 12 -18.70 25.21 19.21
N GLY A 13 -18.28 26.22 18.46
CA GLY A 13 -18.15 27.58 18.96
C GLY A 13 -16.99 28.37 18.37
N CYS A 14 -17.12 28.78 17.10
CA CYS A 14 -16.78 30.14 16.68
C CYS A 14 -17.38 30.38 15.29
N CYS A 15 -18.12 31.48 15.14
CA CYS A 15 -18.71 31.89 13.88
C CYS A 15 -17.61 32.31 12.91
N TYR A 16 -17.33 31.50 11.88
CA TYR A 16 -16.56 31.95 10.72
C TYR A 16 -17.36 31.65 9.46
N ASN A 17 -17.99 32.69 8.92
CA ASN A 17 -18.52 32.70 7.55
C ASN A 17 -17.34 32.94 6.58
N GLY A 18 -16.37 32.03 6.56
CA GLY A 18 -15.34 31.97 5.53
C GLY A 18 -15.80 31.02 4.45
N GLY A 19 -16.09 31.52 3.25
CA GLY A 19 -16.53 30.72 2.12
C GLY A 19 -15.54 29.58 1.85
N VAL A 20 -15.90 28.37 2.24
CA VAL A 20 -15.09 27.18 2.02
C VAL A 20 -14.88 27.03 0.52
N ASP A 21 -13.62 26.93 0.09
CA ASP A 21 -13.25 26.51 -1.26
C ASP A 21 -13.81 25.10 -1.50
N ARG A 22 -15.09 24.99 -1.91
CA ARG A 22 -15.86 23.75 -2.07
C ARG A 22 -15.13 22.74 -2.96
N ALA A 23 -14.27 23.23 -3.86
CA ALA A 23 -13.41 22.40 -4.70
C ALA A 23 -12.30 21.68 -3.91
N THR A 24 -11.68 22.33 -2.92
CA THR A 24 -10.61 21.75 -2.09
C THR A 24 -11.16 20.70 -1.14
N GLU A 25 -12.32 20.96 -0.52
CA GLU A 25 -13.00 19.99 0.35
C GLU A 25 -13.41 18.73 -0.42
N LYS A 26 -13.96 18.90 -1.63
CA LYS A 26 -14.27 17.78 -2.54
C LYS A 26 -13.03 16.96 -2.90
N LYS A 27 -11.89 17.61 -3.15
CA LYS A 27 -10.62 16.92 -3.43
C LYS A 27 -10.11 16.14 -2.22
N LEU A 28 -10.15 16.73 -1.03
CA LEU A 28 -9.78 16.05 0.21
C LEU A 28 -10.64 14.80 0.45
N SER A 29 -11.96 14.93 0.34
CA SER A 29 -12.89 13.80 0.48
C SER A 29 -12.63 12.70 -0.56
N ALA A 30 -12.33 13.06 -1.81
CA ALA A 30 -11.99 12.09 -2.84
C ALA A 30 -10.68 11.33 -2.54
N ILE A 31 -9.67 12.01 -2.00
CA ILE A 31 -8.42 11.37 -1.56
C ILE A 31 -8.67 10.44 -0.38
N GLU A 32 -9.46 10.86 0.61
CA GLU A 32 -9.84 10.02 1.75
C GLU A 32 -10.57 8.75 1.30
N ALA A 33 -11.49 8.86 0.33
CA ALA A 33 -12.18 7.71 -0.25
C ALA A 33 -11.22 6.74 -0.97
N LYS A 34 -10.22 7.26 -1.70
CA LYS A 34 -9.18 6.43 -2.34
C LYS A 34 -8.30 5.73 -1.30
N ILE A 35 -7.90 6.43 -0.24
CA ILE A 35 -7.14 5.84 0.87
C ILE A 35 -7.94 4.72 1.52
N GLU A 36 -9.25 4.91 1.74
CA GLU A 36 -10.11 3.89 2.32
C GLU A 36 -10.28 2.67 1.40
N ALA A 37 -10.38 2.88 0.08
CA ALA A 37 -10.36 1.78 -0.88
C ALA A 37 -9.05 0.98 -0.82
N ILE A 38 -7.90 1.66 -0.73
CA ILE A 38 -6.59 1.00 -0.57
C ILE A 38 -6.54 0.21 0.73
N ARG A 39 -7.01 0.76 1.86
CA ARG A 39 -7.07 0.05 3.15
C ARG A 39 -7.85 -1.26 3.05
N LYS A 40 -9.02 -1.24 2.40
CA LYS A 40 -9.82 -2.46 2.16
C LYS A 40 -9.07 -3.48 1.31
N GLN A 41 -8.38 -3.04 0.26
CA GLN A 41 -7.57 -3.94 -0.58
C GLN A 41 -6.39 -4.54 0.19
N LEU A 42 -5.74 -3.75 1.06
CA LEU A 42 -4.67 -4.22 1.92
C LEU A 42 -5.15 -5.27 2.93
N GLN A 43 -6.33 -5.07 3.54
CA GLN A 43 -6.95 -6.06 4.44
C GLN A 43 -7.23 -7.40 3.75
N ASN A 44 -7.55 -7.37 2.46
CA ASN A 44 -7.81 -8.57 1.65
C ASN A 44 -6.55 -9.21 1.06
N THR A 45 -5.36 -8.71 1.38
CA THR A 45 -4.11 -9.27 0.87
C THR A 45 -3.80 -10.58 1.61
N GLY A 46 -3.76 -11.69 0.86
CA GLY A 46 -3.41 -13.01 1.41
C GLY A 46 -1.91 -13.18 1.66
N GLU A 47 -1.47 -14.43 1.83
CA GLU A 47 -0.05 -14.74 2.01
C GLU A 47 0.83 -14.12 0.91
N MET A 48 2.00 -13.67 1.33
CA MET A 48 2.91 -12.93 0.45
C MET A 48 4.36 -13.31 0.73
N ARG A 49 5.17 -13.29 -0.33
CA ARG A 49 6.63 -13.46 -0.26
C ARG A 49 7.31 -12.42 -1.13
N PRO A 50 8.36 -11.73 -0.63
CA PRO A 50 9.13 -10.83 -1.46
C PRO A 50 9.89 -11.61 -2.54
N GLY A 51 10.27 -10.91 -3.61
CA GLY A 51 11.19 -11.43 -4.61
C GLY A 51 10.60 -11.77 -5.97
N SER A 52 11.38 -12.55 -6.70
CA SER A 52 11.05 -13.07 -8.02
C SER A 52 11.26 -14.59 -8.06
N LEU A 53 10.28 -15.29 -8.62
CA LEU A 53 10.37 -16.72 -8.88
C LEU A 53 10.84 -16.93 -10.33
N THR A 54 11.99 -17.57 -10.48
CA THR A 54 12.59 -17.87 -11.79
C THR A 54 12.57 -19.38 -12.03
N LYS A 55 12.14 -19.79 -13.22
CA LYS A 55 12.23 -21.18 -13.66
C LYS A 55 13.59 -21.40 -14.33
N GLN A 56 14.33 -22.41 -13.88
CA GLN A 56 15.61 -22.81 -14.44
C GLN A 56 15.59 -24.30 -14.81
N TYR A 57 16.52 -24.72 -15.66
CA TYR A 57 16.65 -26.10 -16.12
C TYR A 57 18.06 -26.60 -15.82
N LYS A 58 18.19 -27.84 -15.33
CA LYS A 58 19.50 -28.46 -15.13
C LYS A 58 20.21 -28.70 -16.46
N ASN A 59 19.46 -29.11 -17.50
CA ASN A 59 19.96 -29.14 -18.87
C ASN A 59 19.17 -28.12 -19.70
N PRO A 60 19.72 -26.91 -19.95
CA PRO A 60 19.04 -25.89 -20.73
C PRO A 60 18.78 -26.27 -22.18
N LYS A 61 19.67 -27.08 -22.80
CA LYS A 61 19.54 -27.49 -24.20
C LYS A 61 18.36 -28.44 -24.40
N GLU A 62 18.18 -29.38 -23.48
CA GLU A 62 17.09 -30.36 -23.51
C GLU A 62 15.86 -29.93 -22.71
N LYS A 63 15.94 -28.80 -21.99
CA LYS A 63 14.90 -28.31 -21.07
C LYS A 63 14.43 -29.36 -20.04
N THR A 64 15.34 -30.23 -19.61
CA THR A 64 15.06 -31.29 -18.62
C THR A 64 15.47 -30.88 -17.21
N GLY A 65 14.81 -31.46 -16.20
CA GLY A 65 15.09 -31.20 -14.79
C GLY A 65 14.75 -29.77 -14.36
N ALA A 66 13.55 -29.29 -14.69
CA ALA A 66 13.10 -27.95 -14.31
C ALA A 66 13.05 -27.77 -12.79
N PHE A 67 13.58 -26.65 -12.31
CA PHE A 67 13.46 -26.21 -10.94
C PHE A 67 13.10 -24.74 -10.85
N TYR A 68 12.61 -24.33 -9.69
CA TYR A 68 12.24 -22.94 -9.44
C TYR A 68 13.14 -22.37 -8.34
N GLN A 69 13.53 -21.12 -8.51
CA GLN A 69 14.37 -20.39 -7.59
C GLN A 69 13.65 -19.10 -7.19
N LEU A 70 13.46 -18.87 -5.91
CA LEU A 70 12.93 -17.63 -5.36
C LEU A 70 14.09 -16.78 -4.87
N SER A 71 14.33 -15.62 -5.48
CA SER A 71 15.35 -14.67 -5.05
C SER A 71 14.71 -13.39 -4.51
N TYR A 72 15.20 -12.91 -3.36
CA TYR A 72 14.70 -11.69 -2.74
C TYR A 72 15.76 -11.03 -1.85
N THR A 73 15.62 -9.73 -1.64
CA THR A 73 16.44 -8.97 -0.68
C THR A 73 15.55 -8.52 0.46
N TYR A 74 15.97 -8.81 1.69
CA TYR A 74 15.28 -8.36 2.90
C TYR A 74 16.30 -7.87 3.92
N LYS A 75 16.09 -6.65 4.46
CA LYS A 75 17.02 -6.01 5.41
C LYS A 75 18.48 -6.01 4.91
N MET A 76 18.69 -5.56 3.66
CA MET A 76 19.99 -5.51 2.98
C MET A 76 20.68 -6.88 2.80
N LYS A 77 19.97 -7.99 3.01
CA LYS A 77 20.49 -9.35 2.82
C LYS A 77 19.76 -10.00 1.66
N SER A 78 20.51 -10.35 0.62
CA SER A 78 20.00 -11.15 -0.50
C SER A 78 19.90 -12.61 -0.09
N LYS A 79 18.77 -13.22 -0.40
CA LYS A 79 18.48 -14.63 -0.15
C LYS A 79 17.94 -15.27 -1.40
N THR A 80 18.22 -16.56 -1.51
CA THR A 80 17.83 -17.39 -2.63
C THR A 80 17.36 -18.72 -2.09
N GLU A 81 16.15 -19.11 -2.43
CA GLU A 81 15.50 -20.33 -1.96
C GLU A 81 15.16 -21.23 -3.14
N TYR A 82 15.38 -22.53 -2.96
CA TYR A 82 14.94 -23.54 -3.92
C TYR A 82 13.46 -23.85 -3.69
N VAL A 83 12.68 -23.82 -4.77
CA VAL A 83 11.24 -24.11 -4.74
C VAL A 83 10.97 -25.37 -5.56
N ARG A 84 10.32 -26.35 -4.93
CA ARG A 84 9.89 -27.57 -5.61
C ARG A 84 8.79 -27.23 -6.62
N PRO A 85 8.74 -27.88 -7.80
CA PRO A 85 7.76 -27.58 -8.84
C PRO A 85 6.29 -27.58 -8.36
N HIS A 86 5.90 -28.49 -7.47
CA HIS A 86 4.52 -28.54 -6.95
C HIS A 86 4.13 -27.35 -6.07
N LEU A 87 5.10 -26.61 -5.51
CA LEU A 87 4.87 -25.38 -4.75
C LEU A 87 5.07 -24.11 -5.59
N ALA A 88 5.50 -24.24 -6.85
CA ALA A 88 5.87 -23.10 -7.68
C ALA A 88 4.68 -22.16 -7.90
N ASP A 89 3.49 -22.71 -8.12
CA ASP A 89 2.27 -21.90 -8.33
C ASP A 89 1.84 -21.16 -7.07
N GLU A 90 1.99 -21.80 -5.91
CA GLU A 90 1.74 -21.17 -4.60
C GLU A 90 2.68 -20.00 -4.36
N VAL A 91 4.00 -20.23 -4.51
CA VAL A 91 5.01 -19.17 -4.33
C VAL A 91 4.83 -18.07 -5.38
N LYS A 92 4.42 -18.41 -6.60
CA LYS A 92 4.09 -17.42 -7.63
C LYS A 92 2.92 -16.54 -7.20
N ARG A 93 1.84 -17.12 -6.64
CA ARG A 93 0.71 -16.35 -6.09
C ARG A 93 1.17 -15.43 -4.96
N GLN A 94 1.97 -15.94 -4.03
CA GLN A 94 2.51 -15.16 -2.90
C GLN A 94 3.40 -13.99 -3.38
N THR A 95 4.25 -14.20 -4.39
CA THR A 95 5.09 -13.12 -4.95
C THR A 95 4.26 -12.08 -5.70
N GLN A 96 3.18 -12.49 -6.37
CA GLN A 96 2.24 -11.57 -6.99
C GLN A 96 1.48 -10.73 -5.95
N ASN A 97 1.04 -11.36 -4.85
CA ASN A 97 0.41 -10.65 -3.73
C ASN A 97 1.35 -9.61 -3.14
N PHE A 98 2.63 -9.95 -2.92
CA PHE A 98 3.62 -9.00 -2.46
C PHE A 98 3.79 -7.80 -3.42
N LYS A 99 3.86 -8.05 -4.73
CA LYS A 99 3.95 -6.98 -5.74
C LYS A 99 2.74 -6.05 -5.72
N LYS A 100 1.53 -6.61 -5.57
CA LYS A 100 0.29 -5.82 -5.44
C LYS A 100 0.31 -5.00 -4.15
N PHE A 101 0.65 -5.62 -3.03
CA PHE A 101 0.80 -4.97 -1.74
C PHE A 101 1.76 -3.77 -1.81
N LYS A 102 2.96 -3.97 -2.39
CA LYS A 102 3.95 -2.90 -2.56
C LYS A 102 3.37 -1.71 -3.32
N LYS A 103 2.71 -1.97 -4.45
CA LYS A 103 2.05 -0.92 -5.25
C LYS A 103 0.97 -0.17 -4.48
N LEU A 104 0.14 -0.88 -3.71
CA LEU A 104 -0.90 -0.27 -2.90
C LEU A 104 -0.31 0.64 -1.80
N VAL A 105 0.75 0.19 -1.14
CA VAL A 105 1.46 0.99 -0.15
C VAL A 105 2.08 2.23 -0.78
N ASP A 106 2.74 2.12 -1.94
CA ASP A 106 3.27 3.28 -2.67
C ASP A 106 2.17 4.29 -2.98
N SER A 107 1.06 3.82 -3.57
CA SER A 107 -0.07 4.70 -3.91
C SER A 107 -0.71 5.34 -2.68
N TRP A 108 -0.74 4.64 -1.54
CA TRP A 108 -1.18 5.24 -0.28
C TRP A 108 -0.20 6.34 0.15
N ILE A 109 1.11 6.11 0.12
CA ILE A 109 2.10 7.13 0.47
C ILE A 109 1.90 8.39 -0.39
N ASP A 110 1.74 8.23 -1.71
CA ASP A 110 1.50 9.34 -2.63
C ASP A 110 0.24 10.13 -2.26
N LEU A 111 -0.88 9.43 -2.03
CA LEU A 111 -2.15 10.04 -1.63
C LEU A 111 -2.06 10.72 -0.25
N ALA A 112 -1.31 10.14 0.69
CA ALA A 112 -1.12 10.70 2.02
C ALA A 112 -0.31 12.01 1.97
N LEU A 113 0.71 12.07 1.12
CA LEU A 113 1.49 13.27 0.87
C LEU A 113 0.64 14.36 0.20
N GLU A 114 -0.14 14.01 -0.83
CA GLU A 114 -1.06 14.93 -1.50
C GLU A 114 -2.09 15.49 -0.51
N HIS A 115 -2.69 14.62 0.29
CA HIS A 115 -3.65 15.00 1.31
C HIS A 115 -3.05 15.94 2.37
N ALA A 116 -1.85 15.65 2.86
CA ALA A 116 -1.15 16.51 3.81
C ALA A 116 -0.87 17.89 3.22
N LYS A 117 -0.38 17.95 1.97
CA LYS A 117 -0.12 19.21 1.26
C LYS A 117 -1.40 20.05 1.11
N LEU A 118 -2.49 19.44 0.65
CA LEU A 118 -3.78 20.12 0.49
C LEU A 118 -4.32 20.65 1.81
N LYS A 119 -4.16 19.91 2.91
CA LYS A 119 -4.56 20.38 4.25
C LYS A 119 -3.74 21.59 4.70
N MET A 120 -2.43 21.58 4.47
CA MET A 120 -1.56 22.71 4.81
C MET A 120 -1.88 23.95 3.97
N ASP A 121 -2.08 23.78 2.66
CA ASP A 121 -2.42 24.88 1.75
C ASP A 121 -3.80 25.47 2.11
N PHE A 122 -4.76 24.63 2.48
CA PHE A 122 -6.04 25.08 3.00
C PHE A 122 -5.87 25.87 4.31
N ALA A 123 -5.10 25.36 5.26
CA ALA A 123 -4.87 26.06 6.54
C ALA A 123 -4.21 27.43 6.33
N LYS A 124 -3.22 27.54 5.44
CA LYS A 124 -2.57 28.82 5.10
C LYS A 124 -3.55 29.83 4.51
N LYS A 125 -4.33 29.43 3.49
CA LYS A 125 -5.34 30.31 2.89
C LYS A 125 -6.34 30.85 3.89
N ASN A 126 -6.75 30.04 4.87
CA ASN A 126 -7.66 30.46 5.94
C ASN A 126 -6.99 31.32 7.03
N ALA A 127 -5.66 31.31 7.14
CA ALA A 127 -4.91 32.15 8.08
C ALA A 127 -4.53 33.51 7.47
N ASP A 128 -4.37 33.56 6.14
CA ASP A 128 -4.02 34.77 5.38
C ASP A 128 -5.26 35.56 4.90
N SER A 129 -6.48 35.03 5.10
CA SER A 129 -7.78 35.68 4.76
C SER A 129 -8.51 36.15 6.01
#